data_AF-A0A3M0LAM2-F1
#
_entry.id   AF-A0A3M0LAM2-F1
#
_cell.length_a   1.000
_cell.length_b   1.000
_cell.length_c   1.000
_cell.angle_alpha   90.00
_cell.angle_beta   90.00
_cell.angle_gamma   90.00
#
_symmetry.space_group_name_H-M   'P 1'
#
loop_
_entity.id
_entity.type
_entity.pdbx_description
1 polymer ?
#
loop_
_entity_poly.entity_id
_entity_poly.type
_entity_poly.pdbx_seq_one_letter_code
_entity_poly.pdbx_strand_id
1 'polypeptide(L)'
;MQVQVQAFLAALQTQWSWMLQLCCCIETHLKENTNYFQFFAEVREAEELLRKTEETMRRKFSCDRGTTATRLEDLLQDPGAINCPGEEEEEEEEEQEKEEQEEEEQEEEEEEEQEEEQEEEEQEEEEQQEQEQECENNRFVHVAVRENARAKMGTVTVHKNDACALLSHAQPQQWRVLSAAGSEAVVPSVCFLLPPPNTEALDAVRRLEASHQQLQALWQELHQDLRSLRSWQYLTRHIQQIQSWTPVTFRALPAEEARQALCGLESRYQEFLRDSQGARSFQPDERCSWSATARPARAREQDESLCRSYISQLKDIRLRLESCESRTVHRLRLPLQADALRDCAQRQAEQQVRGAGGARAGDSCGTPSDMRVTPE
;
A
#
# COMPACT_ATOMS: atom_id res chain seq x y z
N MET A 1 85.84 -16.52 -2.66
CA MET A 1 85.24 -15.97 -1.43
C MET A 1 84.50 -14.66 -1.69
N GLN A 2 85.15 -13.57 -2.13
CA GLN A 2 84.50 -12.26 -2.35
C GLN A 2 83.33 -12.30 -3.36
N VAL A 3 83.47 -13.01 -4.48
CA VAL A 3 82.40 -13.19 -5.48
C VAL A 3 81.18 -13.95 -4.93
N GLN A 4 81.41 -14.94 -4.06
CA GLN A 4 80.33 -15.73 -3.44
C GLN A 4 79.58 -14.90 -2.39
N VAL A 5 80.30 -14.11 -1.59
CA VAL A 5 79.69 -13.17 -0.63
C VAL A 5 78.85 -12.13 -1.36
N GLN A 6 79.35 -11.55 -2.45
CA GLN A 6 78.58 -10.61 -3.28
C GLN A 6 77.33 -11.24 -3.91
N ALA A 7 77.42 -12.48 -4.41
CA ALA A 7 76.28 -13.19 -4.95
C ALA A 7 75.21 -13.47 -3.89
N PHE A 8 75.62 -13.87 -2.67
CA PHE A 8 74.71 -14.09 -1.56
C PHE A 8 74.02 -12.80 -1.09
N LEU A 9 74.78 -11.70 -0.97
CA LEU A 9 74.23 -10.38 -0.65
C LEU A 9 73.21 -9.90 -1.70
N ALA A 10 73.49 -10.13 -2.99
CA ALA A 10 72.54 -9.81 -4.06
C ALA A 10 71.27 -10.66 -4.01
N ALA A 11 71.39 -11.95 -3.68
CA ALA A 11 70.24 -12.84 -3.48
C ALA A 11 69.38 -12.38 -2.29
N LEU A 12 70.01 -12.06 -1.14
CA LEU A 12 69.31 -11.52 0.02
C LEU A 12 68.61 -10.20 -0.29
N GLN A 13 69.27 -9.29 -1.00
CA GLN A 13 68.66 -8.01 -1.41
C GLN A 13 67.42 -8.25 -2.29
N THR A 14 67.48 -9.24 -3.18
CA THR A 14 66.36 -9.59 -4.07
C THR A 14 65.20 -10.18 -3.26
N GLN A 15 65.48 -11.11 -2.35
CA GLN A 15 64.47 -11.74 -1.49
C GLN A 15 63.82 -10.72 -0.54
N TRP A 16 64.62 -9.85 0.07
CA TRP A 16 64.13 -8.75 0.89
C TRP A 16 63.21 -7.81 0.10
N SER A 17 63.60 -7.45 -1.12
CA SER A 17 62.78 -6.59 -1.97
C SER A 17 61.44 -7.26 -2.34
N TRP A 18 61.44 -8.57 -2.58
CA TRP A 18 60.22 -9.36 -2.81
C TRP A 18 59.33 -9.43 -1.58
N MET A 19 59.90 -9.64 -0.40
CA MET A 19 59.15 -9.66 0.87
C MET A 19 58.40 -8.34 1.07
N LEU A 20 59.06 -7.20 0.84
CA LEU A 20 58.42 -5.89 0.92
C LEU A 20 57.27 -5.74 -0.09
N GLN A 21 57.37 -6.33 -1.29
CA GLN A 21 56.26 -6.30 -2.25
C GLN A 21 55.07 -7.13 -1.80
N LEU A 22 55.33 -8.32 -1.23
CA LEU A 22 54.27 -9.16 -0.67
C LEU A 22 53.54 -8.43 0.46
N CYS A 23 54.27 -7.78 1.38
CA CYS A 23 53.64 -6.99 2.43
C CYS A 23 52.70 -5.90 1.88
N CYS A 24 53.06 -5.25 0.77
CA CYS A 24 52.21 -4.22 0.16
C CYS A 24 50.95 -4.80 -0.49
N CYS A 25 51.09 -5.97 -1.11
CA CYS A 25 49.94 -6.66 -1.69
C CYS A 25 48.98 -7.10 -0.57
N ILE A 26 49.50 -7.70 0.50
CA ILE A 26 48.73 -8.10 1.68
C ILE A 26 48.04 -6.89 2.31
N GLU A 27 48.74 -5.77 2.51
CA GLU A 27 48.13 -4.54 3.04
C GLU A 27 46.95 -4.05 2.19
N THR A 28 47.05 -4.23 0.86
CA THR A 28 45.95 -3.85 -0.05
C THR A 28 44.80 -4.86 0.01
N HIS A 29 45.08 -6.17 0.02
CA HIS A 29 44.08 -7.22 0.19
C HIS A 29 43.31 -7.06 1.49
N LEU A 30 44.01 -6.86 2.62
CA LEU A 30 43.37 -6.60 3.91
C LEU A 30 42.42 -5.42 3.82
N LYS A 31 42.86 -4.31 3.22
CA LYS A 31 42.02 -3.13 3.08
C LYS A 31 40.77 -3.38 2.22
N GLU A 32 40.93 -3.96 1.03
CA GLU A 32 39.81 -4.14 0.10
C GLU A 32 38.86 -5.25 0.59
N ASN A 33 39.36 -6.34 1.19
CA ASN A 33 38.53 -7.38 1.80
C ASN A 33 37.78 -6.85 3.02
N THR A 34 38.42 -6.06 3.90
CA THR A 34 37.69 -5.41 5.01
C THR A 34 36.56 -4.52 4.49
N ASN A 35 36.77 -3.75 3.40
CA ASN A 35 35.70 -2.95 2.81
C ASN A 35 34.58 -3.83 2.21
N TYR A 36 34.93 -4.97 1.61
CA TYR A 36 33.97 -5.93 1.06
C TYR A 36 33.06 -6.49 2.18
N PHE A 37 33.65 -7.02 3.24
CA PHE A 37 32.89 -7.60 4.35
C PHE A 37 32.05 -6.55 5.08
N GLN A 38 32.64 -5.38 5.34
CA GLN A 38 31.92 -4.26 5.93
C GLN A 38 30.69 -3.86 5.09
N PHE A 39 30.84 -3.82 3.76
CA PHE A 39 29.72 -3.52 2.87
C PHE A 39 28.60 -4.56 2.96
N PHE A 40 28.92 -5.86 2.94
CA PHE A 40 27.89 -6.90 3.02
C PHE A 40 27.23 -6.99 4.40
N ALA A 41 27.97 -6.71 5.47
CA ALA A 41 27.42 -6.55 6.81
C ALA A 41 26.40 -5.41 6.86
N GLU A 42 26.75 -4.22 6.33
CA GLU A 42 25.84 -3.07 6.24
C GLU A 42 24.60 -3.36 5.38
N VAL A 43 24.74 -4.13 4.29
CA VAL A 43 23.60 -4.56 3.47
C VAL A 43 22.67 -5.48 4.26
N ARG A 44 23.20 -6.47 4.98
CA ARG A 44 22.40 -7.39 5.82
C ARG A 44 21.64 -6.62 6.90
N GLU A 45 22.31 -5.70 7.59
CA GLU A 45 21.70 -4.83 8.61
C GLU A 45 20.58 -3.98 8.01
N ALA A 46 20.80 -3.39 6.83
CA ALA A 46 19.78 -2.60 6.14
C ALA A 46 18.58 -3.44 5.67
N GLU A 47 18.80 -4.67 5.20
CA GLU A 47 17.71 -5.60 4.83
C GLU A 47 16.85 -5.93 6.05
N GLU A 48 17.48 -6.20 7.19
CA GLU A 48 16.80 -6.50 8.44
C GLU A 48 16.01 -5.29 8.99
N LEU A 49 16.59 -4.09 8.93
CA LEU A 49 15.90 -2.86 9.29
C LEU A 49 14.64 -2.62 8.43
N LEU A 50 14.73 -2.84 7.12
CA LEU A 50 13.57 -2.73 6.23
C LEU A 50 12.50 -3.78 6.56
N ARG A 51 12.90 -5.01 6.88
CA ARG A 51 11.98 -6.08 7.30
C ARG A 51 11.24 -5.71 8.59
N LYS A 52 11.97 -5.31 9.64
CA LYS A 52 11.40 -4.85 10.92
C LYS A 52 10.45 -3.67 10.71
N THR A 53 10.83 -2.71 9.87
CA THR A 53 10.00 -1.56 9.54
C THR A 53 8.69 -1.98 8.86
N GLU A 54 8.74 -2.94 7.93
CA GLU A 54 7.55 -3.48 7.27
C GLU A 54 6.58 -4.10 8.28
N GLU A 55 7.08 -4.95 9.17
CA GLU A 55 6.29 -5.62 10.20
C GLU A 55 5.65 -4.61 11.15
N THR A 56 6.41 -3.63 11.61
CA THR A 56 5.91 -2.56 12.48
C THR A 56 4.86 -1.70 11.79
N MET A 57 5.04 -1.34 10.51
CA MET A 57 4.00 -0.64 9.74
C MET A 57 2.71 -1.46 9.64
N ARG A 58 2.81 -2.76 9.35
CA ARG A 58 1.64 -3.65 9.29
C ARG A 58 0.94 -3.76 10.63
N ARG A 59 1.69 -3.88 11.74
CA ARG A 59 1.13 -3.95 13.10
C ARG A 59 0.40 -2.66 13.50
N LYS A 60 1.04 -1.50 13.32
CA LYS A 60 0.49 -0.20 13.76
C LYS A 60 -0.67 0.31 12.90
N PHE A 61 -0.57 0.17 11.58
CA PHE A 61 -1.47 0.84 10.64
C PHE A 61 -2.53 -0.07 10.00
N SER A 62 -2.50 -1.39 10.25
CA SER A 62 -3.59 -2.28 9.86
C SER A 62 -4.85 -1.97 10.66
N CYS A 63 -5.86 -1.42 9.99
CA CYS A 63 -7.13 -1.03 10.59
C CYS A 63 -8.31 -1.68 9.86
N ASP A 64 -9.34 -2.02 10.63
CA ASP A 64 -10.60 -2.55 10.12
C ASP A 64 -11.72 -1.49 10.17
N ARG A 65 -12.90 -1.87 9.67
CA ARG A 65 -14.10 -1.00 9.73
C ARG A 65 -14.61 -0.77 11.15
N GLY A 66 -14.16 -1.56 12.14
CA GLY A 66 -14.48 -1.40 13.56
C GLY A 66 -13.68 -0.30 14.25
N THR A 67 -12.53 0.11 13.70
CA THR A 67 -11.67 1.15 14.29
C THR A 67 -12.40 2.48 14.44
N THR A 68 -12.24 3.11 15.60
CA THR A 68 -12.88 4.40 15.94
C THR A 68 -12.28 5.56 15.16
N ALA A 69 -13.07 6.61 14.91
CA ALA A 69 -12.62 7.80 14.19
C ALA A 69 -11.45 8.51 14.88
N THR A 70 -11.44 8.56 16.22
CA THR A 70 -10.37 9.18 17.01
C THR A 70 -9.05 8.44 16.83
N ARG A 71 -9.04 7.10 16.95
CA ARG A 71 -7.84 6.30 16.71
C ARG A 71 -7.29 6.47 15.29
N LEU A 72 -8.17 6.53 14.29
CA LEU A 72 -7.77 6.79 12.90
C LEU A 72 -7.19 8.20 12.71
N GLU A 73 -7.67 9.19 13.46
CA GLU A 73 -7.14 10.56 13.44
C GLU A 73 -5.78 10.66 14.10
N ASP A 74 -5.57 9.95 15.21
CA ASP A 74 -4.30 9.90 15.93
C ASP A 74 -3.23 9.25 15.03
N LEU A 75 -3.53 8.09 14.45
CA LEU A 75 -2.63 7.39 13.51
C LEU A 75 -2.32 8.21 12.24
N LEU A 76 -3.22 9.09 11.80
CA LEU A 76 -3.00 9.98 10.65
C LEU A 76 -2.28 11.28 11.00
N GLN A 77 -2.25 11.65 12.28
CA GLN A 77 -1.55 12.83 12.79
C GLN A 77 -0.16 12.52 13.30
N ASP A 78 0.12 11.26 13.63
CA ASP A 78 1.43 10.80 14.06
C ASP A 78 2.51 11.11 13.01
N PRO A 79 3.41 12.09 13.25
CA PRO A 79 4.48 12.44 12.32
C PRO A 79 5.57 11.36 12.29
N GLY A 80 5.62 10.46 13.28
CA GLY A 80 6.50 9.28 13.34
C GLY A 80 6.11 8.18 12.33
N ALA A 81 5.06 8.38 11.54
CA ALA A 81 4.66 7.45 10.50
C ALA A 81 5.52 7.52 9.22
N ILE A 82 6.36 8.56 9.07
CA ILE A 82 7.27 8.75 7.92
C ILE A 82 8.73 8.56 8.32
N ASN A 83 9.07 8.80 9.59
CA ASN A 83 10.37 8.44 10.14
C ASN A 83 10.28 6.98 10.59
N CYS A 84 11.27 6.18 10.25
CA CYS A 84 11.36 4.79 10.71
C CYS A 84 11.03 4.69 12.22
N PRO A 85 10.41 3.59 12.68
CA PRO A 85 10.33 3.34 14.10
C PRO A 85 11.77 3.30 14.61
N GLY A 86 12.09 4.26 15.43
CA GLY A 86 13.37 4.39 16.06
C GLY A 86 13.13 5.35 17.21
N GLU A 87 13.38 4.84 18.41
CA GLU A 87 13.67 5.60 19.63
C GLU A 87 12.55 5.75 20.67
N GLU A 88 11.24 5.62 20.41
CA GLU A 88 10.23 5.89 21.48
C GLU A 88 9.30 4.74 21.90
N GLU A 89 8.99 3.76 21.04
CA GLU A 89 8.23 2.55 21.45
C GLU A 89 9.11 1.32 21.64
N GLU A 90 10.38 1.40 21.25
CA GLU A 90 11.38 0.34 21.48
C GLU A 90 11.92 0.39 22.91
N GLU A 91 12.01 1.55 23.59
CA GLU A 91 12.62 1.62 24.93
C GLU A 91 11.85 0.84 26.04
N GLU A 92 10.52 0.72 25.97
CA GLU A 92 9.74 0.00 27.00
C GLU A 92 9.61 -1.52 26.73
N GLU A 93 9.67 -1.97 25.47
CA GLU A 93 9.76 -3.39 25.11
C GLU A 93 11.21 -3.88 25.20
N GLU A 94 12.21 -3.06 24.83
CA GLU A 94 13.64 -3.35 24.98
C GLU A 94 14.07 -3.46 26.44
N GLU A 95 13.49 -2.74 27.40
CA GLU A 95 13.90 -2.91 28.82
C GLU A 95 13.46 -4.26 29.40
N GLN A 96 12.34 -4.83 28.94
CA GLN A 96 11.89 -6.17 29.37
C GLN A 96 12.54 -7.28 28.56
N GLU A 97 12.75 -7.07 27.25
CA GLU A 97 13.48 -8.01 26.41
C GLU A 97 14.99 -8.00 26.73
N LYS A 98 15.60 -6.89 27.15
CA LYS A 98 17.02 -6.86 27.60
C LYS A 98 17.28 -7.66 28.86
N GLU A 99 16.35 -7.75 29.82
CA GLU A 99 16.57 -8.57 31.01
C GLU A 99 16.46 -10.09 30.71
N GLU A 100 15.63 -10.51 29.74
CA GLU A 100 15.58 -11.90 29.28
C GLU A 100 16.69 -12.21 28.24
N GLN A 101 17.07 -11.25 27.40
CA GLN A 101 18.17 -11.34 26.45
C GLN A 101 19.53 -11.34 27.16
N GLU A 102 19.77 -10.58 28.23
CA GLU A 102 21.07 -10.64 28.93
C GLU A 102 21.37 -12.04 29.55
N GLU A 103 20.33 -12.85 29.83
CA GLU A 103 20.48 -14.24 30.26
C GLU A 103 20.63 -15.22 29.08
N GLU A 104 19.93 -15.01 27.96
CA GLU A 104 20.12 -15.82 26.72
C GLU A 104 21.43 -15.46 25.98
N GLU A 105 21.83 -14.20 25.93
CA GLU A 105 23.08 -13.68 25.33
C GLU A 105 24.32 -14.25 26.03
N GLN A 106 24.27 -14.60 27.31
CA GLN A 106 25.41 -15.28 27.97
C GLN A 106 25.53 -16.75 27.59
N GLU A 107 24.43 -17.43 27.26
CA GLU A 107 24.47 -18.80 26.73
C GLU A 107 24.75 -18.79 25.21
N GLU A 108 24.24 -17.80 24.48
CA GLU A 108 24.51 -17.58 23.06
C GLU A 108 25.94 -17.08 22.82
N GLU A 109 26.54 -16.20 23.63
CA GLU A 109 27.96 -15.79 23.45
C GLU A 109 28.92 -16.99 23.52
N GLU A 110 28.63 -18.00 24.34
CA GLU A 110 29.43 -19.24 24.40
C GLU A 110 29.20 -20.18 23.21
N GLU A 111 28.01 -20.14 22.58
CA GLU A 111 27.70 -20.87 21.34
C GLU A 111 28.17 -20.10 20.10
N GLU A 112 28.05 -18.77 20.06
CA GLU A 112 28.54 -17.85 19.04
C GLU A 112 30.06 -17.82 19.01
N GLU A 113 30.80 -17.88 20.13
CA GLU A 113 32.26 -18.03 20.04
C GLU A 113 32.65 -19.36 19.35
N GLN A 114 31.83 -20.41 19.49
CA GLN A 114 32.06 -21.72 18.85
C GLN A 114 31.54 -21.79 17.40
N GLU A 115 30.49 -21.04 17.10
CA GLU A 115 29.95 -20.87 15.75
C GLU A 115 30.76 -19.87 14.95
N GLU A 116 31.26 -18.76 15.51
CA GLU A 116 32.19 -17.81 14.87
C GLU A 116 33.51 -18.48 14.54
N GLU A 117 34.06 -19.35 15.41
CA GLU A 117 35.25 -20.14 15.03
C GLU A 117 34.95 -21.10 13.86
N GLN A 118 33.73 -21.63 13.75
CA GLN A 118 33.30 -22.50 12.64
C GLN A 118 32.92 -21.71 11.39
N GLU A 119 32.30 -20.54 11.53
CA GLU A 119 31.91 -19.62 10.47
C GLU A 119 33.14 -18.89 9.93
N GLU A 120 34.16 -18.58 10.73
CA GLU A 120 35.44 -18.08 10.22
C GLU A 120 36.12 -19.17 9.38
N GLU A 121 36.11 -20.44 9.81
CA GLU A 121 36.62 -21.56 8.99
C GLU A 121 35.77 -21.77 7.72
N GLU A 122 34.44 -21.71 7.80
CA GLU A 122 33.53 -21.83 6.64
C GLU A 122 33.59 -20.60 5.72
N GLN A 123 33.74 -19.38 6.25
CA GLN A 123 33.95 -18.15 5.49
C GLN A 123 35.33 -18.13 4.84
N GLU A 124 36.37 -18.70 5.46
CA GLU A 124 37.67 -18.90 4.81
C GLU A 124 37.58 -19.93 3.66
N GLU A 125 36.72 -20.95 3.79
CA GLU A 125 36.45 -21.93 2.73
C GLU A 125 35.53 -21.36 1.62
N GLU A 126 34.53 -20.55 1.97
CA GLU A 126 33.65 -19.84 1.03
C GLU A 126 34.40 -18.70 0.34
N GLU A 127 35.25 -17.92 1.01
CA GLU A 127 36.16 -16.95 0.37
C GLU A 127 37.04 -17.63 -0.69
N GLN A 128 37.52 -18.84 -0.41
CA GLN A 128 38.31 -19.60 -1.39
C GLN A 128 37.45 -20.04 -2.58
N GLN A 129 36.21 -20.47 -2.36
CA GLN A 129 35.29 -20.87 -3.42
C GLN A 129 34.74 -19.67 -4.22
N GLU A 130 34.43 -18.56 -3.57
CA GLU A 130 33.97 -17.33 -4.20
C GLU A 130 35.09 -16.62 -4.96
N GLN A 131 36.31 -16.58 -4.43
CA GLN A 131 37.47 -16.13 -5.22
C GLN A 131 37.68 -17.01 -6.46
N GLU A 132 37.46 -18.33 -6.36
CA GLU A 132 37.50 -19.23 -7.53
C GLU A 132 36.35 -18.95 -8.52
N GLN A 133 35.13 -18.71 -8.04
CA GLN A 133 33.93 -18.51 -8.86
C GLN A 133 33.82 -17.10 -9.46
N GLU A 134 34.31 -16.07 -8.77
CA GLU A 134 34.43 -14.71 -9.29
C GLU A 134 35.59 -14.60 -10.31
N CYS A 135 36.64 -15.42 -10.17
CA CYS A 135 37.67 -15.61 -11.20
C CYS A 135 37.16 -16.28 -12.48
N GLU A 136 36.11 -17.10 -12.42
CA GLU A 136 35.48 -17.66 -13.64
C GLU A 136 34.73 -16.59 -14.45
N ASN A 137 34.16 -15.60 -13.76
CA ASN A 137 33.39 -14.51 -14.39
C ASN A 137 34.28 -13.33 -14.81
N ASN A 138 35.37 -13.05 -14.09
CA ASN A 138 36.26 -11.92 -14.36
C ASN A 138 37.49 -12.31 -15.20
N ARG A 139 37.44 -11.96 -16.51
CA ARG A 139 38.55 -12.19 -17.43
C ARG A 139 39.74 -11.25 -17.25
N PHE A 140 39.61 -10.23 -16.39
CA PHE A 140 40.60 -9.16 -16.20
C PHE A 140 40.86 -8.92 -14.72
N VAL A 141 42.13 -8.77 -14.36
CA VAL A 141 42.64 -8.55 -13.00
C VAL A 141 43.62 -7.39 -13.00
N HIS A 142 43.69 -6.60 -11.93
CA HIS A 142 44.68 -5.53 -11.79
C HIS A 142 45.82 -5.92 -10.88
N VAL A 143 46.99 -5.33 -11.11
CA VAL A 143 48.20 -5.64 -10.34
C VAL A 143 48.30 -4.76 -9.09
N ALA A 144 48.34 -5.37 -7.92
CA ALA A 144 48.32 -4.71 -6.60
C ALA A 144 49.70 -4.22 -6.09
N VAL A 145 50.74 -4.34 -6.92
CA VAL A 145 52.15 -4.08 -6.55
C VAL A 145 52.42 -2.57 -6.29
N ARG A 146 53.50 -2.14 -5.63
CA ARG A 146 53.80 -0.70 -5.38
C ARG A 146 54.18 0.10 -6.64
N GLU A 147 53.92 1.41 -6.61
CA GLU A 147 54.37 2.36 -7.63
C GLU A 147 55.91 2.45 -7.58
N ASN A 148 56.58 2.10 -8.67
CA ASN A 148 58.03 1.83 -8.81
C ASN A 148 58.53 0.43 -8.43
N ALA A 149 57.67 -0.51 -8.05
CA ALA A 149 58.08 -1.89 -7.88
C ALA A 149 57.94 -2.69 -9.17
N ARG A 150 59.02 -3.37 -9.54
CA ARG A 150 59.10 -4.22 -10.73
C ARG A 150 59.06 -5.67 -10.27
N ALA A 151 57.91 -6.32 -10.40
CA ALA A 151 57.87 -7.78 -10.35
C ALA A 151 58.54 -8.31 -11.62
N LYS A 152 59.85 -8.60 -11.57
CA LYS A 152 60.54 -9.38 -12.61
C LYS A 152 60.33 -10.85 -12.31
N MET A 153 59.38 -11.48 -12.98
CA MET A 153 59.22 -12.93 -12.94
C MET A 153 59.61 -13.49 -14.31
N GLY A 154 60.87 -13.95 -14.43
CA GLY A 154 61.44 -14.36 -15.72
C GLY A 154 61.59 -13.17 -16.69
N THR A 155 60.98 -13.26 -17.88
CA THR A 155 61.08 -12.26 -18.97
C THR A 155 60.03 -11.15 -18.92
N VAL A 156 59.02 -11.23 -18.05
CA VAL A 156 57.89 -10.28 -18.01
C VAL A 156 58.00 -9.38 -16.80
N THR A 157 57.69 -8.10 -16.98
CA THR A 157 57.65 -7.11 -15.91
C THR A 157 56.31 -6.44 -15.87
N VAL A 158 55.65 -6.54 -14.73
CA VAL A 158 54.33 -5.97 -14.49
C VAL A 158 54.47 -4.82 -13.49
N HIS A 159 53.77 -3.72 -13.75
CA HIS A 159 53.75 -2.54 -12.89
C HIS A 159 52.44 -2.46 -12.10
N LYS A 160 52.45 -1.68 -11.01
CA LYS A 160 51.24 -1.35 -10.25
C LYS A 160 50.11 -0.90 -11.17
N ASN A 161 48.90 -1.40 -10.92
CA ASN A 161 47.65 -1.09 -11.62
C ASN A 161 47.60 -1.52 -13.10
N ASP A 162 48.61 -2.22 -13.61
CA ASP A 162 48.53 -2.80 -14.96
C ASP A 162 47.35 -3.78 -15.02
N ALA A 163 46.45 -3.57 -15.98
CA ALA A 163 45.38 -4.50 -16.26
C ALA A 163 45.95 -5.73 -16.98
N CYS A 164 45.75 -6.91 -16.39
CA CYS A 164 46.16 -8.19 -16.93
C CYS A 164 44.92 -9.04 -17.20
N ALA A 165 44.94 -9.85 -18.26
CA ALA A 165 43.86 -10.82 -18.48
C ALA A 165 44.20 -12.14 -17.78
N LEU A 166 43.30 -12.67 -16.96
CA LEU A 166 43.46 -13.97 -16.33
C LEU A 166 43.25 -15.06 -17.38
N LEU A 167 44.25 -15.91 -17.59
CA LEU A 167 44.21 -17.01 -18.57
C LEU A 167 43.93 -18.36 -17.91
N SER A 168 44.46 -18.59 -16.71
CA SER A 168 44.25 -19.83 -15.95
C SER A 168 44.57 -19.60 -14.48
N HIS A 169 43.67 -20.05 -13.61
CA HIS A 169 43.81 -20.06 -12.15
C HIS A 169 44.01 -21.48 -11.57
N ALA A 170 44.33 -22.48 -12.41
CA ALA A 170 44.48 -23.89 -12.02
C ALA A 170 45.49 -24.19 -10.88
N GLN A 171 46.28 -23.20 -10.45
CA GLN A 171 47.05 -23.26 -9.21
C GLN A 171 46.67 -22.03 -8.37
N PRO A 172 46.05 -22.19 -7.19
CA PRO A 172 45.51 -21.07 -6.41
C PRO A 172 46.60 -20.07 -5.98
N GLN A 173 47.83 -20.54 -5.79
CA GLN A 173 48.98 -19.69 -5.42
C GLN A 173 49.68 -19.05 -6.63
N GLN A 174 49.37 -19.47 -7.86
CA GLN A 174 50.07 -19.03 -9.08
C GLN A 174 49.13 -18.94 -10.26
N TRP A 175 48.87 -17.71 -10.70
CA TRP A 175 47.99 -17.45 -11.83
C TRP A 175 48.76 -17.21 -13.10
N ARG A 176 48.21 -17.72 -14.20
CA ARG A 176 48.70 -17.46 -15.55
C ARG A 176 47.96 -16.27 -16.10
N VAL A 177 48.69 -15.20 -16.39
CA VAL A 177 48.12 -13.93 -16.82
C VAL A 177 48.74 -13.46 -18.13
N LEU A 178 47.96 -12.69 -18.89
CA LEU A 178 48.40 -11.98 -20.07
C LEU A 178 48.60 -10.51 -19.71
N SER A 179 49.83 -10.02 -19.79
CA SER A 179 50.14 -8.60 -19.64
C SER A 179 49.53 -7.79 -20.80
N ALA A 180 49.25 -6.50 -20.59
CA ALA A 180 48.82 -5.56 -21.63
C ALA A 180 49.74 -5.54 -22.88
N ALA A 181 51.02 -5.92 -22.72
CA ALA A 181 51.98 -6.06 -23.82
C ALA A 181 51.81 -7.35 -24.65
N GLY A 182 50.85 -8.22 -24.30
CA GLY A 182 50.62 -9.53 -24.95
C GLY A 182 51.56 -10.64 -24.49
N SER A 183 52.35 -10.42 -23.44
CA SER A 183 53.26 -11.42 -22.87
C SER A 183 52.57 -12.25 -21.79
N GLU A 184 52.66 -13.57 -21.90
CA GLU A 184 52.15 -14.51 -20.90
C GLU A 184 53.18 -14.73 -19.78
N ALA A 185 52.72 -14.69 -18.52
CA ALA A 185 53.54 -14.95 -17.35
C ALA A 185 52.76 -15.70 -16.28
N VAL A 186 53.48 -16.47 -15.47
CA VAL A 186 52.96 -17.06 -14.24
C VAL A 186 53.40 -16.20 -13.07
N VAL A 187 52.44 -15.67 -12.33
CA VAL A 187 52.66 -14.69 -11.26
C VAL A 187 51.83 -15.12 -10.04
N PRO A 188 52.33 -14.96 -8.80
CA PRO A 188 51.56 -15.27 -7.61
C PRO A 188 50.21 -14.54 -7.57
N SER A 189 49.15 -15.23 -7.14
CA SER A 189 47.78 -14.69 -7.06
C SER A 189 47.70 -13.44 -6.19
N VAL A 190 48.41 -13.42 -5.07
CA VAL A 190 48.52 -12.27 -4.15
C VAL A 190 48.92 -10.96 -4.84
N CYS A 191 49.59 -11.00 -6.00
CA CYS A 191 49.95 -9.79 -6.74
C CYS A 191 48.79 -9.15 -7.51
N PHE A 192 47.60 -9.77 -7.52
CA PHE A 192 46.43 -9.31 -8.27
C PHE A 192 45.27 -8.95 -7.35
N LEU A 193 44.44 -8.02 -7.82
CA LEU A 193 43.13 -7.67 -7.27
C LEU A 193 42.08 -7.82 -8.36
N LEU A 194 40.90 -8.27 -7.98
CA LEU A 194 39.73 -8.27 -8.86
C LEU A 194 39.18 -6.84 -8.93
N PRO A 195 39.16 -6.19 -10.10
CA PRO A 195 38.59 -4.85 -10.21
C PRO A 195 37.07 -4.88 -10.05
N PRO A 196 36.47 -3.76 -9.57
CA PRO A 196 35.05 -3.54 -9.77
C PRO A 196 34.72 -3.55 -11.28
N PRO A 197 33.51 -3.97 -11.68
CA PRO A 197 32.30 -4.14 -10.87
C PRO A 197 32.13 -5.55 -10.29
N ASN A 198 31.85 -5.64 -8.99
CA ASN A 198 31.31 -6.84 -8.37
C ASN A 198 29.80 -6.91 -8.68
N THR A 199 29.39 -7.97 -9.37
CA THR A 199 27.98 -8.17 -9.77
C THR A 199 27.06 -8.47 -8.60
N GLU A 200 27.54 -9.22 -7.62
CA GLU A 200 26.77 -9.60 -6.44
C GLU A 200 26.47 -8.39 -5.56
N ALA A 201 27.47 -7.55 -5.29
CA ALA A 201 27.28 -6.31 -4.54
C ALA A 201 26.24 -5.40 -5.22
N LEU A 202 26.27 -5.31 -6.55
CA LEU A 202 25.28 -4.55 -7.32
C LEU A 202 23.87 -5.18 -7.22
N ASP A 203 23.77 -6.50 -7.25
CA ASP A 203 22.50 -7.20 -7.12
C ASP A 203 21.93 -7.11 -5.71
N ALA A 204 22.78 -7.11 -4.68
CA ALA A 204 22.38 -6.89 -3.29
C ALA A 204 21.79 -5.50 -3.07
N VAL A 205 22.44 -4.44 -3.58
CA VAL A 205 21.87 -3.08 -3.55
C VAL A 205 20.53 -3.01 -4.28
N ARG A 206 20.41 -3.67 -5.44
CA ARG A 206 19.13 -3.70 -6.18
C ARG A 206 18.02 -4.41 -5.40
N ARG A 207 18.33 -5.47 -4.65
CA ARG A 207 17.35 -6.13 -3.77
C ARG A 207 16.90 -5.16 -2.67
N LEU A 208 17.85 -4.49 -2.01
CA LEU A 208 17.55 -3.50 -0.98
C LEU A 208 16.68 -2.35 -1.51
N GLU A 209 17.01 -1.81 -2.68
CA GLU A 209 16.20 -0.79 -3.36
C GLU A 209 14.78 -1.28 -3.68
N ALA A 210 14.65 -2.54 -4.12
CA ALA A 210 13.35 -3.15 -4.40
C ALA A 210 12.52 -3.33 -3.13
N SER A 211 13.12 -3.82 -2.03
CA SER A 211 12.47 -3.95 -0.72
C SER A 211 12.02 -2.58 -0.19
N HIS A 212 12.85 -1.55 -0.32
CA HIS A 212 12.48 -0.19 0.06
C HIS A 212 11.30 0.35 -0.76
N GLN A 213 11.29 0.11 -2.08
CA GLN A 213 10.14 0.50 -2.93
C GLN A 213 8.86 -0.24 -2.54
N GLN A 214 8.95 -1.53 -2.16
CA GLN A 214 7.81 -2.30 -1.67
C GLN A 214 7.28 -1.73 -0.35
N LEU A 215 8.17 -1.36 0.58
CA LEU A 215 7.80 -0.72 1.84
C LEU A 215 7.10 0.63 1.61
N GLN A 216 7.62 1.46 0.70
CA GLN A 216 6.97 2.72 0.32
C GLN A 216 5.57 2.50 -0.28
N ALA A 217 5.41 1.48 -1.14
CA ALA A 217 4.12 1.13 -1.71
C ALA A 217 3.14 0.66 -0.63
N LEU A 218 3.60 -0.20 0.29
CA LEU A 218 2.80 -0.66 1.43
C LEU A 218 2.34 0.51 2.30
N TRP A 219 3.23 1.44 2.61
CA TRP A 219 2.89 2.65 3.37
C TRP A 219 1.79 3.47 2.66
N GLN A 220 1.94 3.68 1.35
CA GLN A 220 0.93 4.39 0.57
C GLN A 220 -0.43 3.67 0.60
N GLU A 221 -0.43 2.33 0.50
CA GLU A 221 -1.65 1.52 0.59
C GLU A 221 -2.31 1.65 1.98
N LEU A 222 -1.56 1.44 3.06
CA LEU A 222 -2.08 1.53 4.43
C LEU A 222 -2.58 2.94 4.76
N HIS A 223 -1.83 3.97 4.37
CA HIS A 223 -2.22 5.36 4.57
C HIS A 223 -3.49 5.73 3.81
N GLN A 224 -3.63 5.21 2.58
CA GLN A 224 -4.85 5.40 1.80
C GLN A 224 -6.05 4.71 2.46
N ASP A 225 -5.85 3.50 2.97
CA ASP A 225 -6.88 2.76 3.70
C ASP A 225 -7.31 3.52 4.97
N LEU A 226 -6.38 4.02 5.78
CA LEU A 226 -6.67 4.84 6.96
C LEU A 226 -7.50 6.09 6.63
N ARG A 227 -7.14 6.82 5.57
CA ARG A 227 -7.91 7.99 5.10
C ARG A 227 -9.33 7.61 4.68
N SER A 228 -9.47 6.49 3.96
CA SER A 228 -10.75 5.98 3.50
C SER A 228 -11.64 5.52 4.67
N LEU A 229 -11.06 4.86 5.67
CA LEU A 229 -11.75 4.42 6.87
C LEU A 229 -12.20 5.60 7.72
N ARG A 230 -11.35 6.63 7.88
CA ARG A 230 -11.70 7.84 8.62
C ARG A 230 -12.88 8.56 7.97
N SER A 231 -12.82 8.80 6.66
CA SER A 231 -13.92 9.45 5.93
C SER A 231 -15.21 8.62 5.98
N TRP A 232 -15.09 7.28 5.95
CA TRP A 232 -16.22 6.36 6.16
C TRP A 232 -16.84 6.46 7.56
N GLN A 233 -16.03 6.53 8.63
CA GLN A 233 -16.53 6.69 9.99
C GLN A 233 -17.32 8.00 10.14
N TYR A 234 -16.78 9.09 9.60
CA TYR A 234 -17.47 10.38 9.58
C TYR A 234 -18.79 10.32 8.82
N LEU A 235 -18.79 9.74 7.63
CA LEU A 235 -19.99 9.60 6.81
C LEU A 235 -21.06 8.78 7.55
N THR A 236 -20.68 7.62 8.09
CA THR A 236 -21.58 6.71 8.81
C THR A 236 -22.18 7.39 10.04
N ARG A 237 -21.37 8.12 10.82
CA ARG A 237 -21.83 8.89 11.98
C ARG A 237 -22.84 9.97 11.57
N HIS A 238 -22.57 10.72 10.50
CA HIS A 238 -23.48 11.74 9.98
C HIS A 238 -24.81 11.13 9.48
N ILE A 239 -24.77 9.98 8.80
CA ILE A 239 -25.96 9.25 8.36
C ILE A 239 -26.80 8.80 9.57
N GLN A 240 -26.17 8.18 10.57
CA GLN A 240 -26.86 7.73 11.78
C GLN A 240 -27.50 8.90 12.55
N GLN A 241 -26.82 10.05 12.61
CA GLN A 241 -27.38 11.25 13.21
C GLN A 241 -28.65 11.71 12.49
N ILE A 242 -28.64 11.75 11.15
CA ILE A 242 -29.82 12.14 10.35
C ILE A 242 -30.95 11.10 10.48
N GLN A 243 -30.60 9.81 10.51
CA GLN A 243 -31.57 8.72 10.70
C GLN A 243 -32.21 8.72 12.09
N SER A 244 -31.51 9.26 13.10
CA SER A 244 -32.06 9.38 14.46
C SER A 244 -33.15 10.46 14.59
N TRP A 245 -33.36 11.29 13.57
CA TRP A 245 -34.35 12.36 13.61
C TRP A 245 -35.77 11.82 13.57
N THR A 246 -36.48 11.99 14.67
CA THR A 246 -37.92 11.76 14.74
C THR A 246 -38.69 12.91 14.07
N PRO A 247 -39.95 12.70 13.66
CA PRO A 247 -40.79 13.78 13.13
C PRO A 247 -40.94 14.98 14.07
N VAL A 248 -40.78 14.77 15.38
CA VAL A 248 -40.85 15.82 16.41
C VAL A 248 -39.56 16.65 16.44
N THR A 249 -38.40 15.98 16.47
CA THR A 249 -37.11 16.68 16.44
C THR A 249 -36.89 17.40 15.12
N PHE A 250 -37.32 16.80 13.99
CA PHE A 250 -37.25 17.43 12.68
C PHE A 250 -38.10 18.69 12.55
N ARG A 251 -39.30 18.71 13.16
CA ARG A 251 -40.16 19.91 13.19
C ARG A 251 -39.62 21.01 14.11
N ALA A 252 -38.84 20.65 15.11
CA ALA A 252 -38.22 21.59 16.04
C ALA A 252 -36.91 22.20 15.50
N LEU A 253 -36.26 21.54 14.53
CA LEU A 253 -35.04 22.01 13.88
C LEU A 253 -35.33 23.17 12.90
N PRO A 254 -34.55 24.27 12.94
CA PRO A 254 -34.59 25.31 11.92
C PRO A 254 -34.31 24.75 10.52
N ALA A 255 -35.01 25.28 9.51
CA ALA A 255 -34.85 24.83 8.12
C ALA A 255 -33.40 24.99 7.61
N GLU A 256 -32.65 25.95 8.15
CA GLU A 256 -31.25 26.19 7.78
C GLU A 256 -30.31 25.13 8.36
N GLU A 257 -30.53 24.70 9.61
CA GLU A 257 -29.76 23.62 10.23
C GLU A 257 -30.01 22.28 9.52
N ALA A 258 -31.26 22.02 9.11
CA ALA A 258 -31.60 20.85 8.31
C ALA A 258 -30.91 20.86 6.94
N ARG A 259 -30.85 22.04 6.27
CA ARG A 259 -30.10 22.20 5.01
C ARG A 259 -28.60 22.01 5.22
N GLN A 260 -28.04 22.60 6.26
CA GLN A 260 -26.61 22.51 6.56
C GLN A 260 -26.19 21.07 6.87
N ALA A 261 -27.02 20.30 7.58
CA ALA A 261 -26.78 18.88 7.83
C ALA A 261 -26.75 18.06 6.53
N LEU A 262 -27.65 18.34 5.57
CA LEU A 262 -27.69 17.66 4.27
C LEU A 262 -26.50 18.07 3.38
N CYS A 263 -26.16 19.36 3.32
CA CYS A 263 -24.96 19.83 2.60
C CYS A 263 -23.68 19.25 3.23
N GLY A 264 -23.62 19.14 4.55
CA GLY A 264 -22.53 18.50 5.27
C GLY A 264 -22.40 17.01 4.91
N LEU A 265 -23.53 16.29 4.84
CA LEU A 265 -23.56 14.89 4.41
C LEU A 265 -23.03 14.73 2.97
N GLU A 266 -23.46 15.58 2.04
CA GLU A 266 -22.98 15.56 0.66
C GLU A 266 -21.47 15.81 0.58
N SER A 267 -20.95 16.78 1.35
CA SER A 267 -19.52 17.04 1.44
C SER A 267 -18.73 15.84 1.97
N ARG A 268 -19.19 15.22 3.08
CA ARG A 268 -18.57 14.02 3.65
C ARG A 268 -18.60 12.82 2.70
N TYR A 269 -19.67 12.69 1.92
CA TYR A 269 -19.77 11.65 0.91
C TYR A 269 -18.76 11.85 -0.23
N GLN A 270 -18.59 13.09 -0.72
CA GLN A 270 -17.57 13.40 -1.74
C GLN A 270 -16.14 13.18 -1.22
N GLU A 271 -15.88 13.53 0.03
CA GLU A 271 -14.61 13.24 0.71
C GLU A 271 -14.33 11.73 0.77
N PHE A 272 -15.31 10.92 1.17
CA PHE A 272 -15.20 9.47 1.13
C PHE A 272 -14.98 8.92 -0.29
N LEU A 273 -15.67 9.45 -1.30
CA LEU A 273 -15.49 9.02 -2.69
C LEU A 273 -14.10 9.34 -3.24
N ARG A 274 -13.47 10.44 -2.78
CA ARG A 274 -12.09 10.79 -3.14
C ARG A 274 -11.10 9.87 -2.42
N ASP A 275 -11.29 9.69 -1.12
CA ASP A 275 -10.34 8.95 -0.28
C ASP A 275 -10.49 7.42 -0.46
N SER A 276 -11.60 6.93 -1.01
CA SER A 276 -11.76 5.50 -1.29
C SER A 276 -11.14 5.05 -2.62
N GLN A 277 -10.84 5.93 -3.59
CA GLN A 277 -10.52 5.54 -4.99
C GLN A 277 -9.44 4.47 -5.13
N GLY A 278 -8.43 4.46 -4.25
CA GLY A 278 -7.38 3.42 -4.20
C GLY A 278 -7.44 2.48 -2.99
N ALA A 279 -8.43 2.61 -2.11
CA ALA A 279 -8.51 1.80 -0.88
C ALA A 279 -8.97 0.36 -1.17
N ARG A 280 -8.25 -0.63 -0.61
CA ARG A 280 -8.60 -2.06 -0.69
C ARG A 280 -9.86 -2.37 0.14
N SER A 281 -10.06 -1.60 1.20
CA SER A 281 -11.12 -1.81 2.18
C SER A 281 -12.55 -1.58 1.66
N PHE A 282 -12.72 -0.98 0.48
CA PHE A 282 -14.03 -0.67 -0.10
C PHE A 282 -14.13 -1.15 -1.54
N GLN A 283 -14.98 -2.14 -1.80
CA GLN A 283 -15.17 -2.64 -3.17
C GLN A 283 -15.97 -1.63 -4.03
N PRO A 284 -15.78 -1.59 -5.36
CA PRO A 284 -16.48 -0.66 -6.25
C PRO A 284 -18.02 -0.73 -6.12
N ASP A 285 -18.56 -1.93 -5.88
CA ASP A 285 -20.00 -2.16 -5.73
C ASP A 285 -20.59 -1.56 -4.45
N GLU A 286 -19.82 -1.57 -3.34
CA GLU A 286 -20.24 -0.93 -2.09
C GLU A 286 -20.27 0.60 -2.23
N ARG A 287 -19.38 1.18 -3.06
CA ARG A 287 -19.36 2.61 -3.37
C ARG A 287 -20.56 3.02 -4.22
N CYS A 288 -20.96 2.17 -5.17
CA CYS A 288 -22.11 2.41 -6.04
C CYS A 288 -23.47 2.19 -5.34
N SER A 289 -23.57 1.26 -4.39
CA SER A 289 -24.79 1.04 -3.59
C SER A 289 -25.30 2.35 -2.97
N TRP A 290 -24.42 3.13 -2.35
CA TRP A 290 -24.79 4.41 -1.74
C TRP A 290 -25.18 5.48 -2.76
N SER A 291 -24.59 5.48 -3.95
CA SER A 291 -25.02 6.37 -5.06
C SER A 291 -26.42 6.02 -5.57
N ALA A 292 -26.81 4.74 -5.53
CA ALA A 292 -28.15 4.29 -5.86
C ALA A 292 -29.16 4.71 -4.78
N THR A 293 -28.76 4.73 -3.50
CA THR A 293 -29.56 5.29 -2.40
C THR A 293 -29.70 6.81 -2.45
N ALA A 294 -28.92 7.52 -3.28
CA ALA A 294 -29.07 8.95 -3.56
C ALA A 294 -29.98 9.27 -4.79
N ARG A 295 -30.33 8.27 -5.61
CA ARG A 295 -31.39 8.37 -6.66
C ARG A 295 -32.84 8.55 -6.17
N PRO A 296 -33.25 8.38 -4.90
CA PRO A 296 -34.62 8.63 -4.47
C PRO A 296 -35.03 10.10 -4.66
N ALA A 297 -34.11 11.05 -4.74
CA ALA A 297 -34.46 12.46 -4.95
C ALA A 297 -35.27 12.69 -6.23
N ARG A 298 -34.90 12.02 -7.34
CA ARG A 298 -35.63 12.12 -8.62
C ARG A 298 -36.93 11.32 -8.64
N ALA A 299 -37.01 10.21 -7.89
CA ALA A 299 -38.24 9.43 -7.75
C ALA A 299 -39.27 10.13 -6.82
N ARG A 300 -38.79 10.77 -5.75
CA ARG A 300 -39.59 11.51 -4.78
C ARG A 300 -40.24 12.77 -5.38
N GLU A 301 -39.57 13.41 -6.32
CA GLU A 301 -40.11 14.56 -7.06
C GLU A 301 -41.29 14.16 -7.98
N GLN A 302 -41.24 12.96 -8.59
CA GLN A 302 -42.38 12.39 -9.31
C GLN A 302 -43.54 12.04 -8.37
N ASP A 303 -43.28 11.43 -7.22
CA ASP A 303 -44.32 11.07 -6.25
C ASP A 303 -45.01 12.29 -5.63
N GLU A 304 -44.29 13.38 -5.35
CA GLU A 304 -44.90 14.64 -4.89
C GLU A 304 -45.81 15.26 -5.96
N SER A 305 -45.42 15.19 -7.24
CA SER A 305 -46.24 15.70 -8.34
C SER A 305 -47.55 14.92 -8.50
N LEU A 306 -47.51 13.59 -8.31
CA LEU A 306 -48.68 12.72 -8.32
C LEU A 306 -49.58 13.01 -7.11
N CYS A 307 -49.00 13.13 -5.92
CA CYS A 307 -49.76 13.49 -4.71
C CYS A 307 -50.45 14.86 -4.84
N ARG A 308 -49.77 15.87 -5.40
CA ARG A 308 -50.36 17.19 -5.68
C ARG A 308 -51.52 17.09 -6.68
N SER A 309 -51.38 16.25 -7.71
CA SER A 309 -52.45 15.97 -8.67
C SER A 309 -53.66 15.32 -7.99
N TYR A 310 -53.45 14.27 -7.20
CA TYR A 310 -54.53 13.60 -6.47
C TYR A 310 -55.23 14.52 -5.47
N ILE A 311 -54.49 15.36 -4.75
CA ILE A 311 -55.09 16.37 -3.85
C ILE A 311 -55.95 17.37 -4.64
N SER A 312 -55.51 17.77 -5.83
CA SER A 312 -56.27 18.68 -6.69
C SER A 312 -57.56 18.02 -7.21
N GLN A 313 -57.48 16.75 -7.60
CA GLN A 313 -58.64 15.96 -8.03
C GLN A 313 -59.64 15.76 -6.88
N LEU A 314 -59.17 15.46 -5.67
CA LEU A 314 -60.03 15.32 -4.48
C LEU A 314 -60.73 16.64 -4.12
N LYS A 315 -60.04 17.78 -4.26
CA LYS A 315 -60.65 19.10 -4.08
C LYS A 315 -61.75 19.38 -5.12
N ASP A 316 -61.54 19.01 -6.38
CA ASP A 316 -62.54 19.18 -7.44
C ASP A 316 -63.79 18.29 -7.21
N ILE A 317 -63.58 17.02 -6.86
CA ILE A 317 -64.67 16.10 -6.52
C ILE A 317 -65.48 16.63 -5.33
N ARG A 318 -64.81 17.15 -4.29
CA ARG A 318 -65.46 17.76 -3.13
C ARG A 318 -66.33 18.96 -3.53
N LEU A 319 -65.81 19.88 -4.35
CA LEU A 319 -66.56 21.04 -4.85
C LEU A 319 -67.78 20.61 -5.68
N ARG A 320 -67.64 19.56 -6.50
CA ARG A 320 -68.75 19.01 -7.30
C ARG A 320 -69.82 18.35 -6.43
N LEU A 321 -69.42 17.68 -5.35
CA LEU A 321 -70.33 17.12 -4.33
C LEU A 321 -71.07 18.21 -3.58
N GLU A 322 -70.38 19.23 -3.07
CA GLU A 322 -70.98 20.38 -2.37
C GLU A 322 -71.97 21.13 -3.29
N SER A 323 -71.65 21.26 -4.58
CA SER A 323 -72.56 21.83 -5.58
C SER A 323 -73.77 20.92 -5.85
N CYS A 324 -73.59 19.61 -5.92
CA CYS A 324 -74.67 18.65 -6.10
C CYS A 324 -75.62 18.60 -4.90
N GLU A 325 -75.05 18.65 -3.71
CA GLU A 325 -75.79 18.76 -2.44
C GLU A 325 -76.61 20.05 -2.43
N SER A 326 -75.98 21.19 -2.69
CA SER A 326 -76.65 22.50 -2.71
C SER A 326 -77.84 22.52 -3.68
N ARG A 327 -77.68 21.97 -4.89
CA ARG A 327 -78.77 21.85 -5.87
C ARG A 327 -79.89 20.92 -5.41
N THR A 328 -79.54 19.81 -4.76
CA THR A 328 -80.52 18.82 -4.28
C THR A 328 -81.30 19.38 -3.09
N VAL A 329 -80.61 19.99 -2.13
CA VAL A 329 -81.21 20.69 -0.99
C VAL A 329 -82.11 21.84 -1.44
N HIS A 330 -81.67 22.65 -2.42
CA HIS A 330 -82.52 23.70 -2.99
C HIS A 330 -83.79 23.12 -3.64
N ARG A 331 -83.68 22.03 -4.39
CA ARG A 331 -84.86 21.38 -4.99
C ARG A 331 -85.80 20.76 -3.95
N LEU A 332 -85.29 20.29 -2.82
CA LEU A 332 -86.08 19.75 -1.71
C LEU A 332 -86.77 20.85 -0.88
N ARG A 333 -86.18 22.04 -0.78
CA ARG A 333 -86.75 23.19 -0.06
C ARG A 333 -87.74 24.02 -0.88
N LEU A 334 -87.90 23.74 -2.18
CA LEU A 334 -88.91 24.39 -3.01
C LEU A 334 -90.31 23.86 -2.64
N PRO A 335 -91.30 24.71 -2.31
CA PRO A 335 -92.64 24.24 -1.95
C PRO A 335 -93.30 23.53 -3.15
N LEU A 336 -93.82 22.32 -2.90
CA LEU A 336 -94.63 21.56 -3.85
C LEU A 336 -95.96 22.31 -4.11
N GLN A 337 -96.33 22.53 -5.37
CA GLN A 337 -97.63 23.11 -5.71
C GLN A 337 -98.73 22.02 -5.70
N ALA A 338 -99.98 22.44 -5.91
CA ALA A 338 -101.23 21.73 -5.56
C ALA A 338 -101.35 20.26 -5.99
N ASP A 339 -100.62 19.80 -7.01
CA ASP A 339 -100.56 18.38 -7.42
C ASP A 339 -99.26 17.69 -7.00
N ALA A 340 -99.04 17.63 -5.68
CA ALA A 340 -97.81 17.11 -5.06
C ALA A 340 -97.42 15.68 -5.51
N LEU A 341 -98.37 14.85 -5.93
CA LEU A 341 -98.11 13.47 -6.36
C LEU A 341 -97.52 13.38 -7.78
N ARG A 342 -97.93 14.25 -8.72
CA ARG A 342 -97.36 14.28 -10.08
C ARG A 342 -95.96 14.88 -10.07
N ASP A 343 -95.76 15.94 -9.29
CA ASP A 343 -94.44 16.58 -9.15
C ASP A 343 -93.42 15.63 -8.49
N CYS A 344 -93.85 14.81 -7.52
CA CYS A 344 -92.98 13.82 -6.88
C CYS A 344 -92.65 12.66 -7.83
N ALA A 345 -93.63 12.15 -8.58
CA ALA A 345 -93.41 11.11 -9.59
C ALA A 345 -92.50 11.59 -10.75
N GLN A 346 -92.65 12.85 -11.19
CA GLN A 346 -91.80 13.44 -12.23
C GLN A 346 -90.35 13.63 -11.75
N ARG A 347 -90.14 14.08 -10.51
CA ARG A 347 -88.80 14.21 -9.93
C ARG A 347 -88.11 12.86 -9.73
N GLN A 348 -88.86 11.82 -9.36
CA GLN A 348 -88.35 10.45 -9.30
C GLN A 348 -87.97 9.90 -10.69
N ALA A 349 -88.78 10.16 -11.71
CA ALA A 349 -88.48 9.76 -13.09
C ALA A 349 -87.23 10.47 -13.64
N GLU A 350 -87.08 11.79 -13.41
CA GLU A 350 -85.91 12.56 -13.83
C GLU A 350 -84.61 12.14 -13.11
N GLN A 351 -84.70 11.67 -11.85
CA GLN A 351 -83.54 11.11 -11.13
C GLN A 351 -83.10 9.76 -11.70
N GLN A 352 -84.04 8.89 -12.10
CA GLN A 352 -83.70 7.60 -12.74
C GLN A 352 -83.03 7.79 -14.10
N VAL A 353 -83.48 8.76 -14.90
CA VAL A 353 -82.85 9.07 -16.20
C VAL A 353 -81.42 9.61 -16.04
N ARG A 354 -81.13 10.37 -14.96
CA ARG A 354 -79.77 10.87 -14.69
C ARG A 354 -78.85 9.83 -14.03
N GLY A 355 -79.40 8.90 -13.25
CA GLY A 355 -78.65 7.75 -12.70
C GLY A 355 -78.14 6.79 -13.78
N ALA A 356 -78.90 6.61 -14.87
CA ALA A 356 -78.52 5.75 -16.00
C ALA A 356 -77.42 6.34 -16.90
N GLY A 357 -77.22 7.67 -16.89
CA GLY A 357 -76.19 8.35 -17.69
C GLY A 357 -74.76 8.25 -17.13
N GLY A 358 -74.57 7.75 -15.91
CA GLY A 358 -73.26 7.61 -15.27
C GLY A 358 -72.57 6.25 -15.47
N ALA A 359 -73.23 5.27 -16.07
CA ALA A 359 -72.77 3.88 -16.11
C ALA A 359 -72.06 3.46 -17.43
N ARG A 360 -71.63 4.40 -18.28
CA ARG A 360 -71.08 4.09 -19.62
C ARG A 360 -69.72 4.69 -19.96
N ALA A 361 -68.91 5.08 -18.97
CA ALA A 361 -67.52 5.47 -19.18
C ALA A 361 -66.61 4.72 -18.20
N GLY A 362 -66.37 3.45 -18.53
CA GLY A 362 -65.46 2.56 -17.80
C GLY A 362 -64.98 1.47 -18.75
N ASP A 363 -64.20 1.86 -19.77
CA ASP A 363 -63.43 0.91 -20.57
C ASP A 363 -62.19 1.61 -21.14
N SER A 364 -61.08 1.47 -20.42
CA SER A 364 -59.72 1.35 -20.95
C SER A 364 -58.80 0.98 -19.79
N CYS A 365 -58.94 -0.26 -19.31
CA CYS A 365 -57.94 -0.88 -18.45
C CYS A 365 -56.74 -1.25 -19.34
N GLY A 366 -55.67 -0.47 -19.26
CA GLY A 366 -54.35 -0.90 -19.71
C GLY A 366 -53.82 -1.92 -18.71
N THR A 367 -53.59 -3.14 -19.19
CA THR A 367 -52.93 -4.23 -18.44
C THR A 367 -51.50 -3.85 -18.06
N PRO A 368 -51.07 -4.04 -16.80
CA PRO A 368 -49.68 -4.30 -16.47
C PRO A 368 -49.47 -5.81 -16.34
N SER A 369 -48.54 -6.33 -17.15
CA SER A 369 -48.04 -7.70 -17.09
C SER A 369 -47.34 -8.00 -15.75
N ASP A 370 -47.54 -9.24 -15.29
CA ASP A 370 -46.62 -10.06 -14.48
C ASP A 370 -45.90 -9.44 -13.27
N MET A 371 -46.46 -9.67 -12.07
CA MET A 371 -45.66 -9.99 -10.88
C MET A 371 -45.95 -11.44 -10.50
N ARG A 372 -45.02 -12.32 -10.86
CA ARG A 372 -44.98 -13.71 -10.42
C ARG A 372 -44.35 -13.75 -9.02
N VAL A 373 -45.17 -13.97 -8.00
CA VAL A 373 -44.72 -14.33 -6.65
C VAL A 373 -44.53 -15.85 -6.64
N THR A 374 -43.29 -16.31 -6.44
CA THR A 374 -42.96 -17.71 -6.13
C THR A 374 -43.17 -17.98 -4.65
N PRO A 375 -43.77 -19.12 -4.26
CA PRO A 375 -43.69 -19.62 -2.90
C PRO A 375 -42.60 -20.70 -2.79
N GLU A 376 -41.64 -20.45 -1.89
CA GLU A 376 -40.98 -21.34 -0.92
C GLU A 376 -39.58 -20.81 -0.57
#